data_AF-A0A6L5XF30-F1
#
_entry.id   AF-A0A6L5XF30-F1
#
_cell.length_a   1.000
_cell.length_b   1.000
_cell.length_c   1.000
_cell.angle_alpha   90.00
_cell.angle_beta   90.00
_cell.angle_gamma   90.00
#
_symmetry.space_group_name_H-M   'P 1'
#
loop_
_entity.id
_entity.type
_entity.pdbx_description
1 polymer ?
#
loop_
_entity_poly.entity_id
_entity_poly.type
_entity_poly.pdbx_seq_one_letter_code
_entity_poly.pdbx_strand_id
1 'polypeptide(L)'
;MWKKPWSPKEGITIGGGLVIVGVLLQFSVGPVNWDVFAWPVNIFMMAIYVLLLALGYAVKDKVYAIRYLMSWKAAVPTLVYATVLAAIMGVTQQVSAQAAPLDPLGLSKMLSFWPFVLIFFLLTTILGLVAVKQTAHLSWARVPSLASHIGLFLVIVCGTLGSADMQRLKMFCEYGQPEWRGLDSNNQVHNLDVAIQLDKFIMEQYKEDKMPKRFASEVEIMTQDGKHIQATIDVNKPYSVNGWKIYQYGYDQAMGPMSQYSVFELVRDPWLTPVYAGFGLLCIGAIGMLAGAKSRKEAKA
;
A
#
# COMPACT_ATOMS: atom_id res chain seq x y z
N MET A 1 23.57 -0.76 -29.81
CA MET A 1 23.09 -0.19 -28.53
C MET A 1 23.92 -0.71 -27.35
N TRP A 2 24.01 -2.02 -27.14
CA TRP A 2 24.66 -2.65 -25.97
C TRP A 2 26.20 -2.57 -25.83
N LYS A 3 26.83 -1.45 -26.22
CA LYS A 3 28.26 -1.19 -25.96
C LYS A 3 28.41 -0.50 -24.59
N LYS A 4 29.33 -1.01 -23.76
CA LYS A 4 29.61 -0.42 -22.45
C LYS A 4 30.38 0.91 -22.63
N PRO A 5 30.11 1.94 -21.81
CA PRO A 5 29.09 1.99 -20.77
C PRO A 5 27.69 2.26 -21.35
N TRP A 6 26.69 1.53 -20.86
CA TRP A 6 25.29 1.77 -21.18
C TRP A 6 24.85 3.18 -20.73
N SER A 7 23.90 3.72 -21.48
CA SER A 7 23.31 5.05 -21.39
C SER A 7 21.83 4.95 -20.96
N PRO A 8 21.10 6.07 -20.87
CA PRO A 8 19.65 6.04 -20.68
C PRO A 8 18.90 5.35 -21.83
N LYS A 9 19.47 5.26 -23.03
CA LYS A 9 18.83 4.59 -24.19
C LYS A 9 18.61 3.10 -23.93
N GLU A 10 19.60 2.45 -23.32
CA GLU A 10 19.48 1.05 -22.90
C GLU A 10 18.39 0.89 -21.83
N GLY A 11 18.26 1.82 -20.89
CA GLY A 11 17.22 1.81 -19.87
C GLY A 11 15.82 1.98 -20.45
N ILE A 12 15.67 2.85 -21.44
CA ILE A 12 14.41 2.99 -22.21
C ILE A 12 14.07 1.67 -22.89
N THR A 13 15.06 1.03 -23.53
CA THR A 13 14.86 -0.25 -24.21
C THR A 13 14.47 -1.37 -23.24
N ILE A 14 15.10 -1.44 -22.06
CA ILE A 14 14.77 -2.42 -21.02
C ILE A 14 13.32 -2.20 -20.55
N GLY A 15 12.95 -0.97 -20.23
CA GLY A 15 11.58 -0.66 -19.79
C GLY A 15 10.53 -0.98 -20.85
N GLY A 16 10.76 -0.58 -22.10
CA GLY A 16 9.87 -0.92 -23.22
C GLY A 16 9.76 -2.42 -23.45
N GLY A 17 10.88 -3.15 -23.36
CA GLY A 17 10.90 -4.60 -23.41
C GLY A 17 10.07 -5.24 -22.29
N LEU A 18 10.20 -4.76 -21.05
CA LEU A 18 9.39 -5.25 -19.92
C LEU A 18 7.91 -4.95 -20.09
N VAL A 19 7.53 -3.80 -20.65
CA VAL A 19 6.13 -3.50 -20.96
C VAL A 19 5.58 -4.47 -22.00
N ILE A 20 6.32 -4.72 -23.09
CA ILE A 20 5.90 -5.68 -24.13
C ILE A 20 5.77 -7.09 -23.55
N VAL A 21 6.78 -7.56 -22.81
CA VAL A 21 6.74 -8.87 -22.13
C VAL A 21 5.56 -8.94 -21.16
N GLY A 22 5.32 -7.88 -20.40
CA GLY A 22 4.19 -7.82 -19.48
C GLY A 22 2.85 -7.92 -20.20
N VAL A 23 2.67 -7.22 -21.32
CA VAL A 23 1.44 -7.33 -22.12
C VAL A 23 1.26 -8.75 -22.66
N LEU A 24 2.34 -9.38 -23.16
CA LEU A 24 2.29 -10.77 -23.60
C LEU A 24 1.91 -11.72 -22.46
N LEU A 25 2.47 -11.54 -21.27
CA LEU A 25 2.10 -12.31 -20.08
C LEU A 25 0.63 -12.09 -19.70
N GLN A 26 0.14 -10.85 -19.72
CA GLN A 26 -1.24 -10.52 -19.44
C GLN A 26 -2.22 -11.29 -20.34
N PHE A 27 -1.93 -11.37 -21.64
CA PHE A 27 -2.77 -12.13 -22.58
C PHE A 27 -2.58 -13.65 -22.49
N SER A 28 -1.41 -14.11 -22.05
CA SER A 28 -1.10 -15.55 -22.02
C SER A 28 -1.60 -16.24 -20.74
N VAL A 29 -1.41 -15.61 -19.58
CA VAL A 29 -1.69 -16.22 -18.27
C VAL A 29 -2.70 -15.42 -17.43
N GLY A 30 -3.17 -14.28 -17.93
CA GLY A 30 -4.09 -13.41 -17.20
C GLY A 30 -3.40 -12.51 -16.16
N PRO A 31 -4.17 -11.80 -15.32
CA PRO A 31 -3.64 -10.90 -14.30
C PRO A 31 -2.88 -11.64 -13.20
N VAL A 32 -1.96 -10.96 -12.54
CA VAL A 32 -1.24 -11.50 -11.37
C VAL A 32 -2.24 -11.80 -10.26
N ASN A 33 -2.24 -13.05 -9.78
CA ASN A 33 -2.96 -13.42 -8.58
C ASN A 33 -2.10 -13.13 -7.34
N TRP A 34 -2.46 -12.12 -6.56
CA TRP A 34 -1.71 -11.74 -5.36
C TRP A 34 -1.96 -12.68 -4.17
N ASP A 35 -3.07 -13.42 -4.14
CA ASP A 35 -3.45 -14.28 -3.02
C ASP A 35 -2.45 -15.41 -2.78
N VAL A 36 -1.70 -15.82 -3.82
CA VAL A 36 -0.62 -16.82 -3.70
C VAL A 36 0.54 -16.35 -2.84
N PHE A 37 0.63 -15.04 -2.57
CA PHE A 37 1.64 -14.44 -1.71
C PHE A 37 1.12 -14.15 -0.30
N ALA A 38 -0.09 -14.57 0.06
CA ALA A 38 -0.59 -14.43 1.43
C ALA A 38 0.31 -15.13 2.45
N TRP A 39 0.16 -14.78 3.72
CA TRP A 39 0.90 -15.33 4.84
C TRP A 39 0.90 -16.88 4.82
N PRO A 40 2.06 -17.54 5.01
CA PRO A 40 3.39 -16.99 5.30
C PRO A 40 4.27 -16.78 4.05
N VAL A 41 3.75 -16.92 2.82
CA VAL A 41 4.57 -16.91 1.60
C VAL A 41 5.26 -15.56 1.39
N ASN A 42 4.55 -14.45 1.62
CA ASN A 42 5.10 -13.08 1.52
C ASN A 42 6.38 -12.86 2.35
N ILE A 43 6.47 -13.36 3.59
CA ILE A 43 7.66 -13.11 4.42
C ILE A 43 8.88 -13.86 3.88
N PHE A 44 8.69 -15.10 3.38
CA PHE A 44 9.76 -15.84 2.72
C PHE A 44 10.19 -15.15 1.43
N MET A 45 9.23 -14.69 0.61
CA MET A 45 9.51 -13.94 -0.61
C MET A 45 10.27 -12.65 -0.32
N MET A 46 9.89 -11.91 0.72
CA MET A 46 10.59 -10.70 1.15
C MET A 46 12.03 -11.00 1.59
N ALA A 47 12.22 -12.05 2.41
CA ALA A 47 13.55 -12.45 2.88
C ALA A 47 14.46 -12.87 1.71
N ILE A 48 13.94 -13.69 0.79
CA ILE A 48 14.66 -14.10 -0.43
C ILE A 48 14.98 -12.87 -1.28
N TYR A 49 14.04 -11.95 -1.47
CA TYR A 49 14.26 -10.76 -2.27
C TYR A 49 15.35 -9.85 -1.68
N VAL A 50 15.34 -9.61 -0.37
CA VAL A 50 16.40 -8.86 0.32
C VAL A 50 17.76 -9.56 0.19
N LEU A 51 17.80 -10.89 0.32
CA LEU A 51 19.03 -11.67 0.12
C LEU A 51 19.56 -11.53 -1.31
N LEU A 52 18.68 -11.61 -2.32
CA LEU A 52 19.05 -11.43 -3.73
C LEU A 52 19.62 -10.03 -4.00
N LEU A 53 19.08 -8.98 -3.36
CA LEU A 53 19.63 -7.63 -3.45
C LEU A 53 21.04 -7.55 -2.85
N ALA A 54 21.25 -8.16 -1.69
CA ALA A 54 22.55 -8.21 -1.03
C ALA A 54 23.58 -8.99 -1.87
N LEU A 55 23.21 -10.15 -2.40
CA LEU A 55 24.04 -10.96 -3.31
C LEU A 55 24.34 -10.20 -4.60
N GLY A 56 23.35 -9.55 -5.20
CA GLY A 56 23.51 -8.68 -6.36
C GLY A 56 24.58 -7.61 -6.10
N TYR A 57 24.46 -6.88 -4.98
CA TYR A 57 25.45 -5.88 -4.58
C TYR A 57 26.85 -6.49 -4.35
N ALA A 58 26.94 -7.69 -3.79
CA ALA A 58 28.23 -8.37 -3.58
C ALA A 58 28.94 -8.68 -4.90
N VAL A 59 28.19 -9.02 -5.96
CA VAL A 59 28.76 -9.33 -7.30
C VAL A 59 28.86 -8.12 -8.24
N LYS A 60 28.58 -6.90 -7.78
CA LYS A 60 28.54 -5.67 -8.61
C LYS A 60 29.79 -5.41 -9.46
N ASP A 61 30.96 -5.84 -8.99
CA ASP A 61 32.23 -5.63 -9.67
C ASP A 61 32.46 -6.65 -10.80
N LYS A 62 31.80 -7.81 -10.72
CA LYS A 62 31.81 -8.87 -11.72
C LYS A 62 30.68 -8.71 -12.74
N VAL A 63 29.52 -8.24 -12.29
CA VAL A 63 28.30 -8.17 -13.11
C VAL A 63 27.97 -6.72 -13.48
N TYR A 64 28.31 -6.34 -14.72
CA TYR A 64 28.08 -4.98 -15.23
C TYR A 64 26.62 -4.52 -15.11
N ALA A 65 25.66 -5.42 -15.32
CA ALA A 65 24.24 -5.10 -15.22
C ALA A 65 23.84 -4.61 -13.82
N ILE A 66 24.35 -5.22 -12.75
CA ILE A 66 24.08 -4.75 -11.38
C ILE A 66 24.65 -3.34 -11.15
N ARG A 67 25.87 -3.09 -11.64
CA ARG A 67 26.47 -1.75 -11.58
C ARG A 67 25.66 -0.73 -12.36
N TYR A 68 25.08 -1.12 -13.50
CA TYR A 68 24.20 -0.27 -14.30
C TYR A 68 22.88 0.03 -13.57
N LEU A 69 22.25 -0.96 -12.94
CA LEU A 69 21.01 -0.78 -12.16
C LEU A 69 21.20 0.22 -11.01
N MET A 70 22.37 0.26 -10.38
CA MET A 70 22.70 1.25 -9.34
C MET A 70 23.05 2.66 -9.87
N SER A 71 22.83 2.93 -11.16
CA SER A 71 23.12 4.22 -11.79
C SER A 71 21.84 4.99 -12.12
N TRP A 72 21.93 6.32 -12.13
CA TRP A 72 20.81 7.18 -12.54
C TRP A 72 20.36 6.90 -13.98
N LYS A 73 21.25 6.38 -14.83
CA LYS A 73 20.96 6.02 -16.23
C LYS A 73 19.93 4.89 -16.35
N ALA A 74 19.85 4.00 -15.35
CA ALA A 74 18.80 2.99 -15.24
C ALA A 74 17.57 3.52 -14.49
N ALA A 75 17.80 4.29 -13.42
CA ALA A 75 16.72 4.81 -12.57
C ALA A 75 15.78 5.77 -13.30
N VAL A 76 16.31 6.73 -14.06
CA VAL A 76 15.50 7.77 -14.73
C VAL A 76 14.52 7.16 -15.75
N PRO A 77 14.95 6.31 -16.71
CA PRO A 77 14.01 5.65 -17.63
C PRO A 77 12.97 4.81 -16.91
N THR A 78 13.37 4.05 -15.88
CA THR A 78 12.44 3.22 -15.09
C THR A 78 11.39 4.09 -14.40
N LEU A 79 11.79 5.23 -13.84
CA LEU A 79 10.88 6.20 -13.23
C LEU A 79 9.92 6.81 -14.25
N VAL A 80 10.36 7.09 -15.48
CA VAL A 80 9.48 7.58 -16.55
C VAL A 80 8.38 6.55 -16.84
N TYR A 81 8.73 5.27 -17.02
CA TYR A 81 7.73 4.21 -17.19
C TYR A 81 6.79 4.09 -16.00
N ALA A 82 7.33 4.07 -14.78
CA ALA A 82 6.53 3.96 -13.57
C ALA A 82 5.53 5.12 -13.45
N THR A 83 5.96 6.35 -13.74
CA THR A 83 5.10 7.54 -13.72
C THR A 83 4.03 7.48 -14.80
N VAL A 84 4.35 7.06 -16.02
CA VAL A 84 3.34 6.91 -17.10
C VAL A 84 2.31 5.86 -16.73
N LEU A 85 2.73 4.70 -16.21
CA LEU A 85 1.82 3.65 -15.79
C LEU A 85 0.99 4.07 -14.57
N ALA A 86 1.57 4.80 -13.60
CA ALA A 86 0.84 5.37 -12.48
C ALA A 86 -0.17 6.45 -12.93
N ALA A 87 0.16 7.25 -13.94
CA ALA A 87 -0.76 8.21 -14.53
C ALA A 87 -1.95 7.50 -15.20
N ILE A 88 -1.69 6.41 -15.95
CA ILE A 88 -2.75 5.57 -16.52
C ILE A 88 -3.64 5.02 -15.40
N MET A 89 -3.06 4.48 -14.33
CA MET A 89 -3.81 4.01 -13.16
C MET A 89 -4.68 5.12 -12.53
N GLY A 90 -4.19 6.36 -12.48
CA GLY A 90 -4.91 7.50 -11.91
C GLY A 90 -6.05 8.03 -12.77
N VAL A 91 -5.99 7.88 -14.10
CA VAL A 91 -7.07 8.33 -15.02
C VAL A 91 -8.03 7.21 -15.40
N THR A 92 -7.73 5.97 -15.05
CA THR A 92 -8.59 4.80 -15.29
C THR A 92 -9.37 4.46 -14.04
N GLN A 93 -10.65 4.10 -14.20
CA GLN A 93 -11.47 3.67 -13.08
C GLN A 93 -10.93 2.33 -12.53
N GLN A 94 -10.33 2.39 -11.34
CA GLN A 94 -9.84 1.19 -10.65
C GLN A 94 -10.99 0.47 -9.95
N VAL A 95 -10.97 -0.86 -9.99
CA VAL A 95 -11.88 -1.72 -9.23
C VAL A 95 -11.17 -2.36 -8.04
N SER A 96 -11.95 -2.85 -7.08
CA SER A 96 -11.41 -3.58 -5.93
C SER A 96 -10.70 -4.87 -6.38
N ALA A 97 -9.80 -5.38 -5.54
CA ALA A 97 -9.04 -6.59 -5.83
C ALA A 97 -9.94 -7.80 -6.17
N GLN A 98 -11.14 -7.86 -5.59
CA GLN A 98 -12.09 -8.98 -5.75
C GLN A 98 -13.09 -8.80 -6.89
N ALA A 99 -13.33 -7.58 -7.38
CA ALA A 99 -14.25 -7.33 -8.49
C ALA A 99 -13.71 -7.89 -9.82
N ALA A 100 -14.56 -8.17 -10.81
CA ALA A 100 -14.07 -8.49 -12.16
C ALA A 100 -13.47 -7.24 -12.83
N PRO A 101 -12.47 -7.38 -13.73
CA PRO A 101 -12.02 -6.28 -14.57
C PRO A 101 -13.16 -5.68 -15.39
N LEU A 102 -13.19 -4.35 -15.53
CA LEU A 102 -14.16 -3.63 -16.37
C LEU A 102 -13.74 -3.59 -17.85
N ASP A 103 -12.47 -3.87 -18.12
CA ASP A 103 -11.86 -3.79 -19.44
C ASP A 103 -11.07 -5.07 -19.76
N PRO A 104 -10.96 -5.44 -21.05
CA PRO A 104 -10.28 -6.67 -21.46
C PRO A 104 -8.75 -6.62 -21.32
N LEU A 105 -8.14 -5.44 -21.22
CA LEU A 105 -6.69 -5.29 -21.10
C LEU A 105 -6.20 -5.46 -19.65
N GLY A 106 -7.05 -5.17 -18.66
CA GLY A 106 -6.71 -5.19 -17.24
C GLY A 106 -6.32 -3.83 -16.67
N LEU A 107 -6.60 -2.71 -17.36
CA LEU A 107 -6.29 -1.35 -16.91
C LEU A 107 -7.15 -0.90 -15.71
N SER A 108 -8.31 -1.51 -15.50
CA SER A 108 -9.13 -1.34 -14.29
C SER A 108 -8.56 -2.08 -13.07
N LYS A 109 -7.56 -2.95 -13.26
CA LYS A 109 -6.81 -3.67 -12.22
C LYS A 109 -5.30 -3.48 -12.37
N MET A 110 -4.85 -2.23 -12.38
CA MET A 110 -3.43 -1.92 -12.65
C MET A 110 -2.45 -2.58 -11.69
N LEU A 111 -2.82 -2.77 -10.42
CA LEU A 111 -1.96 -3.46 -9.45
C LEU A 111 -1.73 -4.94 -9.78
N SER A 112 -2.59 -5.56 -10.59
CA SER A 112 -2.45 -6.94 -11.07
C SER A 112 -2.00 -7.02 -12.54
N PHE A 113 -1.80 -5.87 -13.19
CA PHE A 113 -1.42 -5.78 -14.60
C PHE A 113 0.09 -5.99 -14.77
N TRP A 114 0.49 -7.03 -15.50
CA TRP A 114 1.90 -7.44 -15.60
C TRP A 114 2.90 -6.33 -15.97
N PRO A 115 2.64 -5.44 -16.95
CA PRO A 115 3.53 -4.30 -17.23
C PRO A 115 3.78 -3.41 -16.01
N PHE A 116 2.74 -3.14 -15.22
CA PHE A 116 2.85 -2.37 -13.99
C PHE A 116 3.73 -3.12 -12.98
N VAL A 117 3.45 -4.40 -12.75
CA VAL A 117 4.19 -5.25 -11.81
C VAL A 117 5.68 -5.35 -12.17
N LEU A 118 6.01 -5.58 -13.45
CA LEU A 118 7.41 -5.73 -13.90
C LEU A 118 8.20 -4.42 -13.79
N ILE A 119 7.59 -3.28 -14.13
CA ILE A 119 8.24 -1.97 -14.00
C ILE A 119 8.44 -1.59 -12.53
N PHE A 120 7.44 -1.83 -11.68
CA PHE A 120 7.57 -1.59 -10.23
C PHE A 120 8.56 -2.55 -9.57
N PHE A 121 8.65 -3.80 -10.03
CA PHE A 121 9.69 -4.74 -9.61
C PHE A 121 11.10 -4.23 -9.98
N LEU A 122 11.30 -3.75 -11.21
CA LEU A 122 12.57 -3.13 -11.61
C LEU A 122 12.89 -1.88 -10.77
N LEU A 123 11.89 -1.02 -10.54
CA LEU A 123 12.03 0.18 -9.73
C LEU A 123 12.46 -0.15 -8.30
N THR A 124 11.77 -1.08 -7.64
CA THR A 124 12.10 -1.52 -6.29
C THR A 124 13.45 -2.23 -6.22
N THR A 125 13.84 -2.94 -7.28
CA THR A 125 15.18 -3.57 -7.38
C THR A 125 16.27 -2.51 -7.42
N ILE A 126 16.11 -1.48 -8.27
CA ILE A 126 17.05 -0.36 -8.36
C ILE A 126 17.13 0.37 -7.01
N LEU A 127 15.98 0.68 -6.41
CA LEU A 127 15.86 1.35 -5.12
C LEU A 127 16.55 0.55 -4.00
N GLY A 128 16.29 -0.76 -3.94
CA GLY A 128 16.88 -1.69 -2.98
C GLY A 128 18.39 -1.81 -3.13
N LEU A 129 18.91 -1.99 -4.35
CA LEU A 129 20.35 -2.03 -4.61
C LEU A 129 21.05 -0.72 -4.22
N VAL A 130 20.43 0.43 -4.50
CA VAL A 130 20.96 1.74 -4.08
C VAL A 130 20.92 1.89 -2.55
N ALA A 131 19.87 1.42 -1.87
CA ALA A 131 19.80 1.41 -0.42
C ALA A 131 20.92 0.53 0.19
N VAL A 132 21.12 -0.70 -0.31
CA VAL A 132 22.20 -1.59 0.12
C VAL A 132 23.57 -0.93 -0.06
N LYS A 133 23.81 -0.30 -1.22
CA LYS A 133 25.05 0.44 -1.49
C LYS A 133 25.28 1.57 -0.49
N GLN A 134 24.24 2.32 -0.14
CA GLN A 134 24.33 3.42 0.82
C GLN A 134 24.57 2.92 2.24
N THR A 135 23.95 1.81 2.64
CA THR A 135 24.20 1.14 3.93
C THR A 135 25.64 0.61 4.02
N ALA A 136 26.16 -0.03 2.97
CA ALA A 136 27.51 -0.59 2.93
C ALA A 136 28.62 0.48 3.04
N HIS A 137 28.32 1.71 2.63
CA HIS A 137 29.22 2.85 2.78
C HIS A 137 28.53 3.94 3.61
N LEU A 138 28.03 3.61 4.79
CA LEU A 138 27.27 4.55 5.60
C LEU A 138 28.09 5.80 5.94
N SER A 139 27.51 6.98 5.72
CA SER A 139 28.05 8.24 6.22
C SER A 139 26.93 9.13 6.72
N TRP A 140 27.17 9.87 7.81
CA TRP A 140 26.16 10.74 8.42
C TRP A 140 25.56 11.75 7.44
N ALA A 141 26.37 12.30 6.53
CA ALA A 141 25.90 13.21 5.48
C ALA A 141 24.92 12.57 4.47
N ARG A 142 24.87 11.22 4.39
CA ARG A 142 23.99 10.47 3.48
C ARG A 142 22.81 9.80 4.19
N VAL A 143 22.74 9.84 5.52
CA VAL A 143 21.62 9.29 6.30
C VAL A 143 20.25 9.79 5.81
N PRO A 144 20.04 11.08 5.47
CA PRO A 144 18.76 11.54 4.94
C PRO A 144 18.37 10.88 3.60
N SER A 145 19.36 10.68 2.71
CA SER A 145 19.13 10.00 1.43
C SER A 145 18.82 8.52 1.65
N LEU A 146 19.57 7.85 2.53
CA LEU A 146 19.35 6.45 2.89
C LEU A 146 17.95 6.24 3.50
N ALA A 147 17.54 7.10 4.43
CA ALA A 147 16.21 7.06 5.04
C ALA A 147 15.12 7.17 3.97
N SER A 148 15.28 8.06 2.99
CA SER A 148 14.31 8.18 1.88
C SER A 148 14.25 6.92 1.02
N HIS A 149 15.39 6.28 0.73
CA HIS A 149 15.44 5.08 -0.10
C HIS A 149 14.86 3.85 0.63
N ILE A 150 15.22 3.65 1.90
CA ILE A 150 14.62 2.59 2.73
C ILE A 150 13.13 2.85 2.92
N GLY A 151 12.75 4.09 3.19
CA GLY A 151 11.35 4.48 3.39
C GLY A 151 10.48 4.16 2.16
N LEU A 152 10.91 4.58 0.97
CA LEU A 152 10.22 4.26 -0.27
C LEU A 152 10.20 2.76 -0.56
N PHE A 153 11.29 2.05 -0.25
CA PHE A 153 11.37 0.60 -0.46
C PHE A 153 10.35 -0.13 0.42
N LEU A 154 10.24 0.25 1.69
CA LEU A 154 9.24 -0.30 2.61
C LEU A 154 7.82 0.00 2.14
N VAL A 155 7.51 1.26 1.79
CA VAL A 155 6.17 1.63 1.33
C VAL A 155 5.72 0.78 0.14
N ILE A 156 6.57 0.64 -0.88
CA ILE A 156 6.20 -0.10 -2.09
C ILE A 156 6.15 -1.61 -1.81
N VAL A 157 7.21 -2.19 -1.24
CA VAL A 157 7.31 -3.65 -1.12
C VAL A 157 6.32 -4.20 -0.08
N CYS A 158 6.19 -3.55 1.08
CA CYS A 158 5.23 -3.97 2.10
C CYS A 158 3.79 -3.70 1.66
N GLY A 159 3.52 -2.60 0.96
CA GLY A 159 2.19 -2.32 0.42
C GLY A 159 1.74 -3.36 -0.62
N THR A 160 2.67 -3.81 -1.48
CA THR A 160 2.37 -4.85 -2.48
C THR A 160 2.23 -6.23 -1.84
N LEU A 161 3.23 -6.71 -1.09
CA LEU A 161 3.18 -8.07 -0.50
C LEU A 161 2.15 -8.20 0.61
N GLY A 162 1.86 -7.12 1.33
CA GLY A 162 0.84 -7.09 2.38
C GLY A 162 -0.59 -7.03 1.88
N SER A 163 -0.80 -6.66 0.61
CA SER A 163 -2.15 -6.56 0.04
C SER A 163 -2.92 -7.89 0.07
N ALA A 164 -2.23 -9.02 0.01
CA ALA A 164 -2.80 -10.35 0.10
C ALA A 164 -3.26 -10.73 1.52
N ASP A 165 -2.69 -10.09 2.55
CA ASP A 165 -3.05 -10.33 3.96
C ASP A 165 -4.12 -9.36 4.47
N MET A 166 -4.46 -8.33 3.70
CA MET A 166 -5.42 -7.33 4.09
C MET A 166 -6.84 -7.90 4.04
N GLN A 167 -7.52 -7.90 5.18
CA GLN A 167 -8.92 -8.29 5.29
C GLN A 167 -9.80 -7.05 5.39
N ARG A 168 -10.92 -7.06 4.66
CA ARG A 168 -11.97 -6.04 4.72
C ARG A 168 -13.32 -6.72 4.81
N LEU A 169 -14.03 -6.47 5.90
CA LEU A 169 -15.33 -7.06 6.18
C LEU A 169 -16.33 -5.98 6.53
N LYS A 170 -17.60 -6.20 6.18
CA LYS A 170 -18.72 -5.35 6.55
C LYS A 170 -19.57 -6.04 7.60
N MET A 171 -19.81 -5.37 8.71
CA MET A 171 -20.68 -5.86 9.77
C MET A 171 -21.91 -4.97 9.86
N PHE A 172 -23.09 -5.58 9.80
CA PHE A 172 -24.38 -4.90 9.89
C PHE A 172 -24.88 -5.03 11.32
N CYS A 173 -24.74 -3.97 12.11
CA CYS A 173 -25.09 -3.99 13.53
C CYS A 173 -26.46 -3.34 13.73
N GLU A 174 -27.42 -4.13 14.18
CA GLU A 174 -28.74 -3.65 14.57
C GLU A 174 -28.72 -3.10 16.02
N TYR A 175 -29.64 -2.19 16.30
CA TYR A 175 -29.80 -1.59 17.61
C TYR A 175 -30.02 -2.65 18.70
N GLY A 176 -29.16 -2.62 19.73
CA GLY A 176 -29.26 -3.50 20.90
C GLY A 176 -28.98 -4.98 20.65
N GLN A 177 -28.49 -5.35 19.46
CA GLN A 177 -28.12 -6.73 19.12
C GLN A 177 -26.61 -6.83 18.88
N PRO A 178 -25.89 -7.69 19.62
CA PRO A 178 -24.52 -8.05 19.30
C PRO A 178 -24.41 -8.71 17.92
N GLU A 179 -23.51 -8.22 17.07
CA GLU A 179 -23.16 -8.85 15.80
C GLU A 179 -21.67 -9.19 15.77
N TRP A 180 -21.32 -10.39 15.30
CA TRP A 180 -19.93 -10.86 15.15
C TRP A 180 -19.64 -11.43 13.76
N ARG A 181 -20.63 -11.41 12.87
CA ARG A 181 -20.54 -11.89 11.50
C ARG A 181 -20.16 -10.73 10.59
N GLY A 182 -18.97 -10.81 10.02
CA GLY A 182 -18.51 -9.92 8.95
C GLY A 182 -18.80 -10.54 7.58
N LEU A 183 -19.26 -9.72 6.64
CA LEU A 183 -19.41 -10.09 5.23
C LEU A 183 -18.22 -9.60 4.43
N ASP A 184 -17.60 -10.47 3.64
CA ASP A 184 -16.59 -10.04 2.67
C ASP A 184 -17.23 -9.46 1.40
N SER A 185 -16.41 -9.10 0.42
CA SER A 185 -16.88 -8.54 -0.86
C SER A 185 -17.68 -9.52 -1.73
N ASN A 186 -17.59 -10.82 -1.45
CA ASN A 186 -18.35 -11.88 -2.11
C ASN A 186 -19.61 -12.27 -1.30
N ASN A 187 -19.96 -11.48 -0.27
CA ASN A 187 -21.03 -11.77 0.69
C ASN A 187 -20.85 -13.09 1.45
N GLN A 188 -19.62 -13.61 1.57
CA GLN A 188 -19.35 -14.75 2.43
C GLN A 188 -19.27 -14.31 3.88
N VAL A 189 -19.84 -15.11 4.77
CA VAL A 189 -19.92 -14.83 6.21
C VAL A 189 -18.66 -15.34 6.90
N HIS A 190 -18.02 -14.45 7.66
CA HIS A 190 -16.85 -14.73 8.50
C HIS A 190 -17.19 -14.42 9.96
N ASN A 191 -17.00 -15.38 10.86
CA ASN A 191 -17.16 -15.15 12.30
C ASN A 191 -15.89 -14.52 12.87
N LEU A 192 -16.04 -13.40 13.56
CA LEU A 192 -14.92 -12.61 14.08
C LEU A 192 -14.66 -12.86 15.57
N ASP A 193 -13.46 -12.48 15.99
CA ASP A 193 -13.01 -12.45 17.38
C ASP A 193 -13.44 -11.18 18.14
N VAL A 194 -14.27 -10.36 17.48
CA VAL A 194 -14.90 -9.16 18.00
C VAL A 194 -16.38 -9.17 17.62
N ALA A 195 -17.23 -8.80 18.57
CA ALA A 195 -18.62 -8.50 18.34
C ALA A 195 -18.89 -7.02 18.61
N ILE A 196 -19.80 -6.42 17.85
CA ILE A 196 -20.20 -5.02 17.97
C ILE A 196 -21.71 -5.00 18.17
N GLN A 197 -22.15 -4.33 19.22
CA GLN A 197 -23.55 -3.97 19.42
C GLN A 197 -23.70 -2.47 19.14
N LEU A 198 -24.71 -2.11 18.35
CA LEU A 198 -25.07 -0.72 18.16
C LEU A 198 -25.93 -0.24 19.33
N ASP A 199 -25.43 0.73 20.09
CA ASP A 199 -26.20 1.36 21.17
C ASP A 199 -26.93 2.60 20.66
N LYS A 200 -26.32 3.38 19.76
CA LYS A 200 -26.97 4.55 19.17
C LYS A 200 -26.28 5.04 17.91
N PHE A 201 -27.04 5.30 16.86
CA PHE A 201 -26.56 6.08 15.71
C PHE A 201 -26.75 7.58 15.95
N ILE A 202 -25.75 8.38 15.59
CA ILE A 202 -25.72 9.84 15.75
C ILE A 202 -25.50 10.47 14.38
N MET A 203 -26.48 11.24 13.93
CA MET A 203 -26.35 12.15 12.80
C MET A 203 -26.54 13.58 13.28
N GLU A 204 -25.44 14.33 13.41
CA GLU A 204 -25.53 15.76 13.67
C GLU A 204 -25.75 16.49 12.35
N GLN A 205 -26.68 17.45 12.34
CA GLN A 205 -27.00 18.28 11.18
C GLN A 205 -26.78 19.75 11.50
N TYR A 206 -26.44 20.56 10.49
CA TYR A 206 -26.48 22.01 10.59
C TYR A 206 -27.90 22.50 10.83
N LYS A 207 -28.05 23.62 11.54
CA LYS A 207 -29.39 24.13 11.91
C LYS A 207 -30.10 24.72 10.70
N GLU A 208 -29.34 25.32 9.80
CA GLU A 208 -29.78 26.19 8.72
C GLU A 208 -30.33 25.39 7.53
N ASP A 209 -29.58 24.40 7.06
CA ASP A 209 -29.85 23.66 5.81
C ASP A 209 -30.01 22.15 6.01
N LYS A 210 -29.96 21.69 7.27
CA LYS A 210 -30.01 20.27 7.67
C LYS A 210 -28.92 19.39 7.03
N MET A 211 -27.86 20.00 6.48
CA MET A 211 -26.76 19.21 5.93
C MET A 211 -26.08 18.39 7.03
N PRO A 212 -25.70 17.13 6.75
CA PRO A 212 -25.03 16.29 7.73
C PRO A 212 -23.66 16.87 8.05
N LYS A 213 -23.39 17.03 9.35
CA LYS A 213 -22.14 17.56 9.90
C LYS A 213 -21.26 16.44 10.45
N ARG A 214 -21.86 15.43 11.07
CA ARG A 214 -21.14 14.33 11.73
C ARG A 214 -22.00 13.08 11.69
N PHE A 215 -21.37 11.96 11.37
CA PHE A 215 -21.96 10.64 11.56
C PHE A 215 -21.07 9.87 12.54
N ALA A 216 -21.68 9.35 13.58
CA ALA A 216 -21.02 8.53 14.58
C ALA A 216 -21.97 7.45 15.09
N SER A 217 -21.41 6.39 15.66
CA SER A 217 -22.18 5.39 16.40
C SER A 217 -21.57 5.19 17.78
N GLU A 218 -22.41 5.23 18.81
CA GLU A 218 -22.09 4.68 20.12
C GLU A 218 -22.30 3.16 20.05
N VAL A 219 -21.28 2.42 20.47
CA VAL A 219 -21.24 0.98 20.37
C VAL A 219 -20.63 0.36 21.61
N GLU A 220 -21.10 -0.85 21.91
CA GLU A 220 -20.41 -1.77 22.81
C GLU A 220 -19.61 -2.77 21.97
N ILE A 221 -18.29 -2.78 22.15
CA ILE A 221 -17.40 -3.74 21.50
C ILE A 221 -17.08 -4.84 22.50
N MET A 222 -17.42 -6.06 22.14
CA MET A 222 -17.18 -7.27 22.93
C MET A 222 -16.06 -8.09 22.28
N THR A 223 -15.08 -8.50 23.06
CA THR A 223 -13.94 -9.27 22.57
C THR A 223 -13.97 -10.71 23.10
N GLN A 224 -13.33 -11.66 22.40
CA GLN A 224 -13.25 -13.05 22.87
C GLN A 224 -12.57 -13.22 24.24
N ASP A 225 -11.68 -12.30 24.63
CA ASP A 225 -11.07 -12.26 25.97
C ASP A 225 -11.99 -11.68 27.06
N GLY A 226 -13.28 -11.46 26.75
CA GLY A 226 -14.31 -11.08 27.71
C GLY A 226 -14.35 -9.59 28.04
N LYS A 227 -13.71 -8.73 27.26
CA LYS A 227 -13.78 -7.27 27.47
C LYS A 227 -15.03 -6.71 26.82
N HIS A 228 -15.67 -5.79 27.53
CA HIS A 228 -16.80 -4.99 27.08
C HIS A 228 -16.34 -3.53 27.04
N ILE A 229 -16.27 -2.96 25.84
CA ILE A 229 -15.66 -1.66 25.61
C ILE A 229 -16.69 -0.73 25.01
N GLN A 230 -17.07 0.29 25.77
CA GLN A 230 -17.92 1.37 25.31
C GLN A 230 -17.08 2.35 24.46
N ALA A 231 -17.49 2.55 23.21
CA ALA A 231 -16.75 3.38 22.26
C ALA A 231 -17.70 4.20 21.38
N THR A 232 -17.18 5.31 20.86
CA THR A 232 -17.84 6.08 19.81
C THR A 232 -16.99 6.01 18.55
N ILE A 233 -17.58 5.51 17.46
CA ILE A 233 -16.92 5.39 16.16
C ILE A 233 -17.45 6.49 15.25
N ASP A 234 -16.56 7.40 14.84
CA ASP A 234 -16.85 8.46 13.88
C ASP A 234 -16.33 8.09 12.48
N VAL A 235 -16.93 8.64 11.42
CA VAL A 235 -16.50 8.42 10.01
C VAL A 235 -14.99 8.61 9.80
N ASN A 236 -14.38 9.56 10.52
CA ASN A 236 -12.95 9.85 10.41
C ASN A 236 -12.14 9.50 11.68
N LYS A 237 -12.74 8.84 12.67
CA LYS A 237 -12.04 8.36 13.87
C LYS A 237 -12.36 6.88 14.09
N PRO A 238 -11.65 5.96 13.40
CA PRO A 238 -11.86 4.54 13.58
C PRO A 238 -11.43 4.08 14.97
N TYR A 239 -12.07 3.03 15.47
CA TYR A 239 -11.66 2.37 16.71
C TYR A 239 -10.74 1.18 16.40
N SER A 240 -9.70 0.97 17.20
CA SER A 240 -8.74 -0.14 16.99
C SER A 240 -8.80 -1.13 18.14
N VAL A 241 -9.02 -2.41 17.84
CA VAL A 241 -9.12 -3.50 18.84
C VAL A 241 -8.73 -4.83 18.19
N ASN A 242 -7.96 -5.67 18.90
CA ASN A 242 -7.54 -7.01 18.45
C ASN A 242 -6.98 -7.08 17.00
N GLY A 243 -6.30 -6.00 16.55
CA GLY A 243 -5.75 -5.89 15.19
C GLY A 243 -6.74 -5.41 14.12
N TRP A 244 -8.02 -5.25 14.46
CA TRP A 244 -9.03 -4.63 13.61
C TRP A 244 -9.06 -3.12 13.78
N LYS A 245 -9.21 -2.41 12.66
CA LYS A 245 -9.67 -1.03 12.62
C LYS A 245 -11.13 -1.01 12.16
N ILE A 246 -11.99 -0.45 12.98
CA ILE A 246 -13.44 -0.40 12.77
C ILE A 246 -13.82 1.02 12.34
N TYR A 247 -14.37 1.13 11.13
CA TYR A 247 -14.78 2.39 10.54
C TYR A 247 -16.30 2.47 10.47
N GLN A 248 -16.87 3.63 10.75
CA GLN A 248 -18.26 3.92 10.39
C GLN A 248 -18.37 3.96 8.86
N TYR A 249 -19.06 2.98 8.27
CA TYR A 249 -19.15 2.83 6.83
C TYR A 249 -20.51 3.30 6.27
N GLY A 250 -21.60 2.95 6.94
CA GLY A 250 -22.94 3.21 6.43
C GLY A 250 -24.01 3.18 7.52
N TYR A 251 -25.23 3.49 7.12
CA TYR A 251 -26.43 3.54 7.95
C TYR A 251 -27.67 3.44 7.04
N ASP A 252 -28.86 3.39 7.63
CA ASP A 252 -30.12 3.47 6.89
C ASP A 252 -30.39 4.88 6.37
N GLN A 253 -30.11 5.11 5.09
CA GLN A 253 -30.35 6.41 4.46
C GLN A 253 -31.84 6.78 4.37
N ALA A 254 -32.75 5.80 4.36
CA ALA A 254 -34.19 6.07 4.32
C ALA A 254 -34.71 6.58 5.66
N MET A 255 -34.14 6.10 6.77
CA MET A 255 -34.49 6.54 8.13
C MET A 255 -33.67 7.73 8.62
N GLY A 256 -32.53 8.04 7.99
CA GLY A 256 -31.72 9.20 8.33
C GLY A 256 -31.26 9.17 9.79
N PRO A 257 -31.47 10.24 10.59
CA PRO A 257 -31.12 10.26 12.02
C PRO A 257 -31.78 9.16 12.87
N MET A 258 -32.87 8.55 12.37
CA MET A 258 -33.61 7.49 13.07
C MET A 258 -33.12 6.07 12.71
N SER A 259 -32.00 5.94 12.01
CA SER A 259 -31.42 4.65 11.62
C SER A 259 -31.35 3.67 12.80
N GLN A 260 -31.90 2.47 12.60
CA GLN A 260 -31.89 1.39 13.59
C GLN A 260 -30.73 0.40 13.38
N TYR A 261 -29.87 0.66 12.38
CA TYR A 261 -28.64 -0.09 12.18
C TYR A 261 -27.50 0.82 11.72
N SER A 262 -26.28 0.34 11.90
CA SER A 262 -25.06 0.92 11.36
C SER A 262 -24.27 -0.16 10.66
N VAL A 263 -23.62 0.21 9.55
CA VAL A 263 -22.67 -0.65 8.86
C VAL A 263 -21.28 -0.22 9.26
N PHE A 264 -20.49 -1.16 9.78
CA PHE A 264 -19.09 -0.95 10.09
C PHE A 264 -18.20 -1.67 9.07
N GLU A 265 -17.15 -1.01 8.59
CA GLU A 265 -16.07 -1.66 7.84
C GLU A 265 -14.96 -2.03 8.82
N LEU A 266 -14.67 -3.32 8.95
CA LEU A 266 -13.58 -3.85 9.75
C LEU A 266 -12.41 -4.16 8.83
N VAL A 267 -11.28 -3.52 9.08
CA VAL A 267 -10.04 -3.67 8.30
C VAL A 267 -8.93 -4.21 9.18
N ARG A 268 -8.31 -5.31 8.75
CA ARG A 268 -7.11 -5.87 9.39
C ARG A 268 -6.00 -5.94 8.35
N ASP A 269 -4.90 -5.26 8.64
CA ASP A 269 -3.72 -5.22 7.78
C ASP A 269 -2.45 -5.34 8.63
N PRO A 270 -1.83 -6.54 8.70
CA PRO A 270 -0.60 -6.76 9.44
C PRO A 270 0.61 -5.95 8.92
N TRP A 271 0.57 -5.51 7.66
CA TRP A 271 1.65 -4.81 6.98
C TRP A 271 1.55 -3.29 7.07
N LEU A 272 0.48 -2.77 7.69
CA LEU A 272 0.28 -1.33 7.82
C LEU A 272 1.38 -0.66 8.64
N THR A 273 1.87 -1.31 9.70
CA THR A 273 2.95 -0.79 10.54
C THR A 273 4.25 -0.54 9.76
N PRO A 274 4.83 -1.53 9.03
CA PRO A 274 6.02 -1.28 8.23
C PRO A 274 5.80 -0.26 7.10
N VAL A 275 4.60 -0.18 6.53
CA VAL A 275 4.24 0.88 5.56
C VAL A 275 4.31 2.27 6.19
N TYR A 276 3.73 2.46 7.39
CA TYR A 276 3.82 3.72 8.12
C TYR A 276 5.25 4.06 8.57
N ALA A 277 6.04 3.06 8.97
CA ALA A 277 7.47 3.27 9.22
C ALA A 277 8.19 3.78 7.97
N GLY A 278 7.82 3.24 6.80
CA GLY A 278 8.32 3.70 5.50
C GLY A 278 7.99 5.17 5.20
N PHE A 279 6.73 5.58 5.41
CA PHE A 279 6.33 6.99 5.29
C PHE A 279 7.07 7.90 6.28
N GLY A 280 7.24 7.47 7.54
CA GLY A 280 8.02 8.21 8.54
C GLY A 280 9.47 8.43 8.09
N LEU A 281 10.13 7.39 7.57
CA LEU A 281 11.49 7.48 7.04
C LEU A 281 11.60 8.39 5.82
N LEU A 282 10.59 8.40 4.94
CA LEU A 282 10.49 9.34 3.82
C LEU A 282 10.44 10.79 4.30
N CYS A 283 9.59 11.10 5.29
CA CYS A 283 9.49 12.43 5.86
C CYS A 283 10.81 12.86 6.52
N ILE A 284 11.41 12.00 7.35
CA ILE A 284 12.71 12.26 8.00
C ILE A 284 13.79 12.52 6.95
N GLY A 285 13.84 11.68 5.91
CA GLY A 285 14.80 11.81 4.83
C GLY A 285 14.64 13.13 4.05
N ALA A 286 13.41 13.50 3.71
CA ALA A 286 13.11 14.76 3.03
C ALA A 286 13.53 15.98 3.86
N ILE A 287 13.13 16.03 5.14
CA ILE A 287 13.50 17.12 6.07
C ILE A 287 15.01 17.22 6.21
N GLY A 288 15.69 16.08 6.42
CA GLY A 288 17.15 16.05 6.58
C GLY A 288 17.90 16.53 5.33
N MET A 289 17.39 16.22 4.13
CA MET A 289 17.99 16.72 2.88
C MET A 289 17.82 18.23 2.72
N LEU A 290 16.66 18.79 3.06
CA LEU A 290 16.41 20.24 3.01
C LEU A 290 17.26 21.01 4.02
N ALA A 291 17.33 20.54 5.26
CA ALA A 291 18.15 21.14 6.31
C ALA A 291 19.65 21.11 5.94
N GLY A 292 20.13 19.96 5.43
CA GLY A 292 21.51 19.80 5.01
C GLY A 292 21.89 20.65 3.78
N ALA A 293 20.93 20.98 2.90
CA ALA A 293 21.15 21.88 1.79
C ALA A 293 21.29 23.34 2.25
N LYS A 294 20.49 23.76 3.23
CA LYS A 294 20.56 25.10 3.84
C LYS A 294 21.90 25.35 4.54
N SER A 295 22.32 24.42 5.41
CA SER A 295 23.60 24.52 6.13
C SER A 295 24.81 24.63 5.20
N ARG A 296 24.83 23.89 4.07
CA ARG A 296 25.90 24.00 3.07
C ARG A 296 25.91 25.32 2.30
N LYS A 297 24.75 25.98 2.17
CA LYS A 297 24.63 27.28 1.52
C LYS A 297 25.13 28.39 2.47
N GLU A 298 24.78 28.30 3.75
CA GLU A 298 25.24 29.23 4.80
C GLU A 298 26.75 29.11 5.05
N ALA A 299 27.32 27.90 5.05
CA ALA A 299 28.77 27.70 5.20
C ALA A 299 29.61 28.17 3.99
N LYS A 300 28.98 28.55 2.88
CA LYS A 300 29.63 29.07 1.66
C LYS A 300 29.43 30.58 1.47
N ALA A 301 28.61 31.22 2.30
CA ALA A 301 28.37 32.66 2.31
C ALA A 301 29.28 33.32 3.35
#